data_AF-A0A6C0B1A5-F1
#
_entry.id   AF-A0A6C0B1A5-F1
#
_cell.length_a   1.000
_cell.length_b   1.000
_cell.length_c   1.000
_cell.angle_alpha   90.00
_cell.angle_beta   90.00
_cell.angle_gamma   90.00
#
_symmetry.space_group_name_H-M   'P 1'
#
loop_
_entity.id
_entity.type
_entity.pdbx_description
1 polymer ?
#
loop_
_entity_poly.entity_id
_entity_poly.type
_entity_poly.pdbx_seq_one_letter_code
_entity_poly.pdbx_strand_id
1 'polypeptide(L)'
;MAVPSATVLLRAAQVSIDEDKPIYFDYFRDSLEKKCCIGVQGTTKYLVKSNDEYTSTIQTVFKCDTCFIVMTENSLYVVDANIPIKRVMGSTEETAK
;
A
#
# COMPACT_ATOMS: atom_id res chain seq x y z
N MET A 1 19.89 -1.48 5.56
CA MET A 1 19.09 -1.86 4.39
C MET A 1 17.91 -2.65 4.92
N ALA A 2 16.71 -2.07 4.96
CA ALA A 2 15.54 -2.78 5.48
C ALA A 2 14.96 -3.65 4.36
N VAL A 3 14.69 -4.92 4.65
CA VAL A 3 14.07 -5.88 3.75
C VAL A 3 12.91 -6.56 4.47
N PRO A 4 11.83 -6.92 3.77
CA PRO A 4 10.76 -7.70 4.37
C PRO A 4 11.29 -9.07 4.82
N SER A 5 10.62 -9.68 5.80
CA SER A 5 11.01 -11.02 6.26
C SER A 5 10.84 -12.07 5.16
N ALA A 6 11.57 -13.17 5.26
CA ALA A 6 11.49 -14.27 4.29
C ALA A 6 10.06 -14.81 4.14
N THR A 7 9.29 -14.85 5.23
CA THR A 7 7.88 -15.29 5.23
C THR A 7 6.99 -14.36 4.41
N VAL A 8 7.21 -13.04 4.52
CA VAL A 8 6.47 -12.04 3.73
C VAL A 8 6.77 -12.18 2.25
N LEU A 9 8.05 -12.37 1.89
CA LEU A 9 8.44 -12.59 0.50
C LEU A 9 7.86 -13.88 -0.07
N LEU A 10 7.87 -14.97 0.71
CA LEU A 10 7.25 -16.23 0.30
C LEU A 10 5.75 -16.04 0.05
N ARG A 11 5.04 -15.35 0.94
CA ARG A 11 3.60 -15.11 0.77
C ARG A 11 3.31 -14.19 -0.41
N ALA A 12 4.10 -13.14 -0.60
CA ALA A 12 3.97 -12.25 -1.75
C ALA A 12 4.20 -13.00 -3.07
N ALA A 13 5.19 -13.89 -3.12
CA ALA A 13 5.45 -14.75 -4.28
C ALA A 13 4.29 -15.72 -4.57
N GLN A 14 3.71 -16.35 -3.54
CA GLN A 14 2.51 -17.19 -3.70
C GLN A 14 1.37 -16.42 -4.35
N VAL A 15 1.02 -15.25 -3.79
CA VAL A 15 -0.08 -14.43 -4.31
C VAL A 15 0.22 -13.94 -5.73
N SER A 16 1.48 -13.61 -6.03
CA SER A 16 1.91 -13.21 -7.37
C SER A 16 1.73 -14.32 -8.40
N ILE A 17 1.99 -15.57 -8.02
CA ILE A 17 1.78 -16.74 -8.88
C ILE A 17 0.29 -17.04 -9.07
N ASP A 18 -0.50 -16.99 -7.99
CA ASP A 18 -1.94 -17.25 -8.04
C ASP A 18 -2.69 -16.21 -8.89
N GLU A 19 -2.33 -14.93 -8.76
CA GLU A 19 -3.02 -13.81 -9.41
C GLU A 19 -2.39 -13.36 -10.74
N ASP A 20 -1.23 -13.92 -11.10
CA ASP A 20 -0.39 -13.54 -12.25
C ASP A 20 -0.06 -12.04 -12.27
N LYS A 21 0.37 -11.50 -11.12
CA LYS A 21 0.69 -10.08 -10.95
C LYS A 21 2.14 -9.86 -10.51
N PRO A 22 2.87 -8.89 -11.09
CA PRO A 22 4.21 -8.53 -10.64
C PRO A 22 4.19 -7.90 -9.24
N ILE A 23 5.27 -8.15 -8.48
CA ILE A 23 5.49 -7.59 -7.15
C ILE A 23 6.38 -6.35 -7.24
N TYR A 24 5.92 -5.25 -6.66
CA TYR A 24 6.62 -3.99 -6.55
C TYR A 24 6.96 -3.65 -5.09
N PHE A 25 8.17 -3.13 -4.89
CA PHE A 25 8.68 -2.74 -3.57
C PHE A 25 8.85 -1.21 -3.43
N ASP A 26 8.34 -0.43 -4.38
CA ASP A 26 8.45 1.03 -4.41
C ASP A 26 7.89 1.73 -3.16
N TYR A 27 6.90 1.13 -2.50
CA TYR A 27 6.29 1.68 -1.29
C TYR A 27 6.91 1.16 0.01
N PHE A 28 7.78 0.15 -0.05
CA PHE A 28 8.29 -0.51 1.14
C PHE A 28 9.14 0.46 1.99
N ARG A 29 10.07 1.17 1.36
CA ARG A 29 10.91 2.17 2.07
C ARG A 29 10.09 3.34 2.60
N ASP A 30 9.21 3.90 1.77
CA ASP A 30 8.35 5.01 2.17
C ASP A 30 7.39 4.62 3.31
N SER A 31 6.97 3.35 3.37
CA SER A 31 6.13 2.85 4.47
C SER A 31 6.87 2.76 5.79
N LEU A 32 8.16 2.43 5.77
CA LEU A 32 9.03 2.44 6.95
C LEU A 32 9.29 3.88 7.42
N GLU A 33 9.49 4.81 6.49
CA GLU A 33 9.67 6.24 6.78
C GLU A 33 8.35 6.97 7.11
N LYS A 34 7.21 6.27 7.04
CA LYS A 34 5.86 6.82 7.24
C LYS A 34 5.54 8.00 6.30
N LYS A 35 6.17 8.03 5.12
CA LYS A 35 5.90 9.01 4.07
C LYS A 35 4.62 8.66 3.31
N CYS A 36 4.33 7.36 3.15
CA CYS A 36 3.09 6.88 2.54
C CYS A 36 2.01 6.55 3.57
N CYS A 37 0.75 6.60 3.13
CA CYS A 37 -0.43 6.36 3.93
C CYS A 37 -1.43 5.48 3.16
N ILE A 38 -2.24 4.68 3.88
CA ILE A 38 -3.42 4.06 3.29
C ILE A 38 -4.59 5.00 3.48
N GLY A 39 -5.09 5.59 2.39
CA GLY A 39 -6.31 6.37 2.36
C GLY A 39 -7.52 5.47 2.33
N VAL A 40 -8.52 5.71 3.18
CA VAL A 40 -9.82 5.01 3.11
C VAL A 40 -10.90 6.02 2.78
N GLN A 41 -11.55 5.88 1.63
CA GLN A 41 -12.67 6.72 1.20
C GLN A 41 -13.91 5.83 1.09
N GLY A 42 -14.82 5.94 2.07
CA GLY A 42 -15.98 5.06 2.17
C GLY A 42 -15.56 3.59 2.31
N THR A 43 -15.88 2.77 1.31
CA THR A 43 -15.52 1.34 1.23
C THR A 43 -14.22 1.07 0.47
N THR A 44 -13.71 2.06 -0.26
CA THR A 44 -12.55 1.90 -1.15
C THR A 44 -11.28 2.35 -0.43
N LYS A 45 -10.21 1.56 -0.58
CA LYS A 45 -8.90 1.86 -0.01
C LYS A 45 -7.95 2.29 -1.13
N TYR A 46 -7.09 3.25 -0.85
CA TYR A 46 -6.11 3.80 -1.77
C TYR A 46 -4.74 3.77 -1.12
N LEU A 47 -3.72 3.38 -1.88
CA LEU A 47 -2.34 3.52 -1.45
C LEU A 47 -1.85 4.90 -1.89
N VAL A 48 -1.48 5.75 -0.94
CA VAL A 48 -1.05 7.13 -1.19
C VAL A 48 0.41 7.24 -0.81
N LYS A 49 1.31 7.50 -1.78
CA LYS A 49 2.74 7.67 -1.49
C LYS A 49 3.03 9.04 -0.89
N SER A 50 2.41 10.07 -1.47
CA SER A 50 2.52 11.48 -1.08
C SER A 50 1.41 12.28 -1.77
N ASN A 51 1.20 13.56 -1.40
CA ASN A 51 0.08 14.39 -1.90
C ASN A 51 -0.01 14.54 -3.43
N ASP A 52 1.07 14.28 -4.18
CA ASP A 52 1.16 14.55 -5.62
C ASP A 52 1.30 13.29 -6.50
N GLU A 53 1.62 12.13 -5.92
CA GLU A 53 2.12 11.00 -6.71
C GLU A 53 1.45 9.66 -6.36
N TYR A 54 0.76 9.13 -7.37
CA TYR A 54 0.15 7.80 -7.53
C TYR A 54 -0.92 7.41 -6.51
N THR A 55 -2.15 7.30 -7.02
CA THR A 55 -3.27 6.65 -6.34
C THR A 55 -3.57 5.33 -7.03
N SER A 56 -3.02 4.23 -6.50
CA SER A 56 -3.47 2.90 -6.90
C SER A 56 -4.61 2.47 -5.99
N THR A 57 -5.76 2.15 -6.59
CA THR A 57 -6.90 1.59 -5.87
C THR A 57 -6.54 0.21 -5.36
N ILE A 58 -6.68 0.01 -4.05
CA ILE A 58 -6.42 -1.26 -3.40
C ILE A 58 -7.67 -2.13 -3.53
N GLN A 59 -7.51 -3.31 -4.12
CA GLN A 59 -8.57 -4.32 -4.17
C GLN A 59 -8.57 -5.16 -2.89
N THR A 60 -7.41 -5.72 -2.56
CA THR A 60 -7.25 -6.65 -1.43
C THR A 60 -6.01 -6.33 -0.63
N VAL A 61 -6.06 -6.49 0.69
CA VAL A 61 -4.89 -6.37 1.57
C VAL A 61 -4.72 -7.66 2.33
N PHE A 62 -3.57 -8.29 2.20
CA PHE A 62 -3.18 -9.45 2.98
C PHE A 62 -2.24 -9.02 4.10
N LYS A 63 -2.59 -9.37 5.34
CA LYS A 63 -1.70 -9.18 6.49
C LYS A 63 -0.74 -10.36 6.58
N CYS A 64 0.56 -10.09 6.57
CA CYS A 64 1.59 -11.11 6.73
C CYS A 64 2.62 -10.61 7.74
N ASP A 65 2.50 -11.11 8.97
CA ASP A 65 3.44 -10.83 10.06
C ASP A 65 3.64 -9.30 10.28
N THR A 66 4.83 -8.78 9.96
CA THR A 66 5.20 -7.36 10.07
C THR A 66 4.91 -6.52 8.82
N CYS A 67 4.31 -7.09 7.78
CA CYS A 67 4.04 -6.39 6.51
C CYS A 67 2.60 -6.61 6.02
N PHE A 68 2.14 -5.70 5.17
CA PHE A 68 0.94 -5.85 4.36
C PHE A 68 1.31 -6.05 2.90
N ILE A 69 0.68 -7.03 2.27
CA ILE A 69 0.73 -7.23 0.82
C ILE A 69 -0.56 -6.61 0.26
N VAL A 70 -0.41 -5.52 -0.46
CA VAL A 70 -1.47 -4.72 -1.05
C VAL A 70 -1.62 -5.13 -2.51
N MET A 71 -2.76 -5.68 -2.86
CA MET A 71 -3.10 -6.08 -4.22
C MET A 71 -3.93 -4.99 -4.88
N THR A 72 -3.47 -4.54 -6.03
CA THR A 72 -4.20 -3.65 -6.93
C THR A 72 -4.58 -4.41 -8.19
N GLU A 73 -5.20 -3.73 -9.15
CA GLU A 73 -5.70 -4.37 -10.37
C GLU A 73 -4.59 -5.04 -11.20
N ASN A 74 -3.40 -4.43 -11.26
CA ASN A 74 -2.32 -4.88 -12.13
C ASN A 74 -1.06 -5.33 -11.37
N SER A 75 -1.01 -5.08 -10.07
CA SER A 75 0.24 -5.10 -9.32
C SER A 75 0.05 -5.52 -7.87
N LEU A 76 1.08 -6.13 -7.29
CA LEU A 76 1.19 -6.40 -5.86
C LEU A 76 2.23 -5.46 -5.25
N TYR A 77 1.92 -4.87 -4.10
CA TYR A 77 2.83 -3.99 -3.37
C TYR A 77 3.06 -4.54 -1.98
N VAL A 78 4.30 -4.43 -1.49
CA VAL A 78 4.62 -4.78 -0.09
C VAL A 78 4.88 -3.51 0.70
N VAL A 79 4.17 -3.33 1.81
CA VAL A 79 4.31 -2.21 2.73
C VAL A 79 4.42 -2.68 4.17
N ASP A 80 4.98 -1.87 5.04
CA ASP A 80 5.09 -2.16 6.46
C ASP A 80 3.71 -2.21 7.15
N ALA A 81 3.55 -3.07 8.15
CA ALA A 81 2.29 -3.20 8.89
C ALA A 81 1.95 -1.97 9.76
N ASN A 82 2.93 -1.11 10.03
CA ASN A 82 2.75 0.14 10.79
C ASN A 82 2.50 1.36 9.89
N ILE A 83 2.20 1.15 8.60
CA ILE A 83 1.83 2.24 7.70
C ILE A 83 0.61 3.00 8.25
N PRO A 84 0.63 4.34 8.30
CA PRO A 84 -0.49 5.13 8.80
C PRO A 84 -1.72 4.97 7.90
N ILE A 85 -2.86 4.64 8.51
CA ILE A 85 -4.15 4.56 7.82
C ILE A 85 -4.90 5.86 8.10
N LYS A 86 -5.14 6.66 7.06
CA LYS A 86 -5.94 7.89 7.13
C LYS A 86 -7.30 7.64 6.52
N ARG A 87 -8.37 7.84 7.29
CA ARG A 87 -9.70 7.95 6.69
C ARG A 87 -9.75 9.28 5.94
N VAL A 88 -9.82 9.21 4.62
CA VAL A 88 -10.09 10.37 3.78
C VAL A 88 -11.59 10.60 3.87
N MET A 89 -12.03 11.20 4.98
CA MET A 89 -13.24 12.01 4.92
C MET A 89 -12.86 13.17 4.02
N GLY A 90 -13.54 13.31 2.88
CA GLY A 90 -13.34 14.46 2.02
C GLY A 90 -13.50 15.71 2.87
N SER A 91 -12.38 16.35 3.21
CA SER A 91 -12.40 17.74 3.60
C SER A 91 -12.42 18.50 2.30
N THR A 92 -13.61 18.91 1.92
CA THR A 92 -13.79 20.11 1.11
C THR A 92 -12.98 21.26 1.71
N GLU A 93 -12.52 22.14 0.82
CA GLU A 93 -12.31 23.59 0.99
C GLU A 93 -10.88 24.17 1.11
N GLU A 94 -10.62 25.04 0.12
CA GLU A 94 -9.82 26.28 0.09
C GLU A 94 -8.30 26.20 0.27
N THR A 95 -7.47 26.82 -0.58
CA THR A 95 -7.58 28.21 -1.09
C THR A 95 -6.61 28.45 -2.26
N ALA A 96 -6.88 29.52 -3.02
CA ALA A 96 -6.02 30.31 -3.93
C ALA A 96 -6.39 30.14 -5.42
N LYS A 97 -6.82 31.18 -6.15
CA LYS A 97 -6.93 32.62 -5.93
C LYS A 97 -7.80 33.19 -7.04
#